data_AF-A0A8T4XFA9-F1
#
_entry.id   AF-A0A8T4XFA9-F1
#
_cell.length_a   1.000
_cell.length_b   1.000
_cell.length_c   1.000
_cell.angle_alpha   90.00
_cell.angle_beta   90.00
_cell.angle_gamma   90.00
#
_symmetry.space_group_name_H-M   'P 1'
#
loop_
_entity.id
_entity.type
_entity.pdbx_description
1 polymer ?
#
loop_
_entity_poly.entity_id
_entity_poly.type
_entity_poly.pdbx_seq_one_letter_code
_entity_poly.pdbx_strand_id
1 'polypeptide(L)'
;ILDLKLGEEMISGIFCRDFIRSRIYRRKIIETPATEESPFWIKKFGNRFFLIVLAPSTARGLKKLLTNYVANTLSKILFIKPHAILEVEIPHEKLRALHESNPQATKLIWFDNIDIPGIEKLCLAGSDLADTSLYQEYLRHGKIWYVVFEVQKRGIVVGVTRNCVITLFSKSSTEDFVNYIMEEIIPLIP
;
A
#
# COMPACT_ATOMS: atom_id res chain seq x y z
N ILE A 1 -18.01 -8.42 9.95
CA ILE A 1 -17.94 -7.91 8.56
C ILE A 1 -19.29 -7.29 8.27
N LEU A 2 -19.30 -6.06 7.77
CA LEU A 2 -20.49 -5.27 7.47
C LEU A 2 -20.54 -4.98 5.97
N ASP A 3 -21.73 -4.61 5.46
CA ASP A 3 -21.97 -4.11 4.10
C ASP A 3 -21.34 -4.95 2.98
N LEU A 4 -21.45 -6.27 3.10
CA LEU A 4 -20.92 -7.19 2.10
C LEU A 4 -21.71 -7.06 0.80
N LYS A 5 -21.02 -6.74 -0.29
CA LYS A 5 -21.58 -6.61 -1.64
C LYS A 5 -20.85 -7.56 -2.57
N LEU A 6 -21.61 -8.23 -3.43
CA LEU A 6 -21.12 -9.11 -4.48
C LEU A 6 -21.37 -8.42 -5.84
N GLY A 7 -20.31 -8.18 -6.59
CA GLY A 7 -20.33 -7.88 -8.02
C GLY A 7 -19.84 -9.08 -8.83
N GLU A 8 -19.82 -8.97 -10.16
CA GLU A 8 -19.50 -10.10 -11.07
C GLU A 8 -18.14 -10.76 -10.78
N GLU A 9 -17.11 -9.96 -10.52
CA GLU A 9 -15.75 -10.46 -10.26
C GLU A 9 -15.13 -9.89 -8.98
N MET A 10 -15.96 -9.30 -8.12
CA MET A 10 -15.50 -8.54 -6.98
C MET A 10 -16.42 -8.73 -5.79
N ILE A 11 -15.84 -8.94 -4.62
CA ILE A 11 -16.54 -8.87 -3.33
C ILE A 11 -15.99 -7.66 -2.58
N SER A 12 -16.84 -6.83 -2.01
CA SER A 12 -16.41 -5.72 -1.15
C SER A 12 -17.15 -5.76 0.17
N GLY A 13 -16.52 -5.27 1.24
CA GLY A 13 -17.18 -5.12 2.53
C GLY A 13 -16.37 -4.27 3.49
N ILE A 14 -16.87 -4.12 4.70
CA ILE A 14 -16.21 -3.37 5.78
C ILE A 14 -15.83 -4.35 6.89
N PHE A 15 -14.53 -4.48 7.15
CA PHE A 15 -14.05 -5.15 8.33
C PHE A 15 -14.13 -4.20 9.51
N CYS A 16 -14.87 -4.57 10.55
CA CYS A 16 -15.17 -3.70 11.68
C CYS A 16 -14.85 -4.44 12.99
N ARG A 17 -14.20 -3.75 13.93
CA ARG A 17 -13.88 -4.29 15.25
C ARG A 17 -13.77 -3.18 16.29
N ASP A 18 -14.25 -3.48 17.50
CA ASP A 18 -14.15 -2.58 18.64
C ASP A 18 -12.83 -2.74 19.39
N PHE A 19 -12.27 -1.61 19.79
CA PHE A 19 -11.06 -1.54 20.59
C PHE A 19 -11.23 -0.55 21.75
N ILE A 20 -10.62 -0.87 22.89
CA ILE A 20 -10.41 0.13 23.94
C ILE A 20 -9.25 1.03 23.51
N ARG A 21 -9.54 2.34 23.44
CA ARG A 21 -8.56 3.41 23.23
C ARG A 21 -8.41 4.23 24.51
N SER A 22 -7.17 4.29 24.99
CA SER A 22 -6.79 5.12 26.12
C SER A 22 -6.37 6.50 25.61
N ARG A 23 -6.96 7.56 26.16
CA ARG A 23 -6.60 8.96 25.88
C ARG A 23 -6.27 9.68 27.18
N ILE A 24 -5.30 10.59 27.13
CA ILE A 24 -5.02 11.47 28.25
C ILE A 24 -5.96 12.67 28.16
N TYR A 25 -6.83 12.82 29.14
CA TYR A 25 -7.71 13.97 29.29
C TYR A 25 -7.58 14.51 30.70
N ARG A 26 -7.26 15.81 30.83
CA ARG A 26 -7.04 16.47 32.13
C ARG A 26 -6.08 15.69 33.05
N ARG A 27 -4.95 15.23 32.49
CA ARG A 27 -3.91 14.42 33.19
C ARG A 27 -4.41 13.08 33.75
N LYS A 28 -5.58 12.60 33.33
CA LYS A 28 -6.09 11.25 33.63
C LYS A 28 -6.13 10.41 32.37
N ILE A 29 -5.87 9.12 32.51
CA ILE A 29 -6.09 8.14 31.44
C ILE A 29 -7.58 7.81 31.43
N ILE A 30 -8.24 8.06 30.30
CA ILE A 30 -9.63 7.69 30.06
C ILE A 30 -9.64 6.62 28.99
N GLU A 31 -10.33 5.52 29.27
CA GLU A 31 -10.56 4.43 28.34
C GLU A 31 -11.93 4.57 27.72
N THR A 32 -11.97 4.57 26.39
CA THR A 32 -13.23 4.67 25.63
C THR A 32 -13.28 3.58 24.59
N PRO A 33 -14.43 2.90 24.41
CA PRO A 33 -14.62 2.01 23.28
C PRO A 33 -14.58 2.84 22.00
N ALA A 34 -13.87 2.35 21.01
CA ALA A 34 -13.77 2.94 19.70
C ALA A 34 -13.85 1.82 18.66
N THR A 35 -14.83 1.95 17.76
CA THR A 35 -14.95 1.08 16.60
C THR A 35 -13.96 1.53 15.54
N GLU A 36 -13.13 0.59 15.06
CA GLU A 36 -12.29 0.82 13.88
C GLU A 36 -12.84 0.03 12.70
N GLU A 37 -12.82 0.66 11.53
CA GLU A 37 -13.30 0.10 10.28
C GLU A 37 -12.19 0.09 9.24
N SER A 38 -12.18 -0.95 8.41
CA SER A 38 -11.24 -1.16 7.32
C SER A 38 -12.00 -1.72 6.12
N PRO A 39 -12.32 -0.87 5.14
CA PRO A 39 -12.89 -1.33 3.87
C PRO A 39 -11.94 -2.31 3.18
N PHE A 40 -12.52 -3.35 2.57
CA PHE A 40 -11.75 -4.32 1.81
C PHE A 40 -12.47 -4.74 0.52
N TRP A 41 -11.66 -5.22 -0.43
CA TRP A 41 -12.10 -5.77 -1.70
C TRP A 41 -11.37 -7.08 -1.97
N ILE A 42 -12.09 -8.08 -2.46
CA ILE A 42 -11.55 -9.30 -3.04
C ILE A 42 -11.86 -9.23 -4.53
N LYS A 43 -10.84 -9.06 -5.37
CA LYS A 43 -10.98 -8.95 -6.83
C LYS A 43 -10.34 -10.17 -7.48
N LYS A 44 -11.06 -10.82 -8.40
CA LYS A 44 -10.47 -11.82 -9.29
C LYS A 44 -9.70 -11.10 -10.40
N PHE A 45 -8.49 -11.56 -10.67
CA PHE A 45 -7.68 -11.08 -11.80
C PHE A 45 -6.93 -12.27 -12.40
N GLY A 46 -7.31 -12.65 -13.63
CA GLY A 46 -6.91 -13.93 -14.23
C GLY A 46 -7.34 -15.12 -13.36
N ASN A 47 -6.40 -16.00 -13.04
CA ASN A 47 -6.64 -17.19 -12.20
C ASN A 47 -6.37 -16.95 -10.70
N ARG A 48 -6.24 -15.70 -10.27
CA ARG A 48 -5.86 -15.33 -8.89
C ARG A 48 -6.89 -14.40 -8.27
N PHE A 49 -6.92 -14.40 -6.95
CA PHE A 49 -7.71 -13.49 -6.15
C PHE A 49 -6.80 -12.57 -5.36
N PHE A 50 -7.09 -11.27 -5.39
CA PHE A 50 -6.35 -10.25 -4.68
C PHE A 50 -7.22 -9.65 -3.58
N LEU A 51 -6.67 -9.56 -2.37
CA LEU A 51 -7.29 -8.84 -1.26
C LEU A 51 -6.67 -7.43 -1.18
N ILE A 52 -7.49 -6.41 -1.35
CA ILE A 52 -7.14 -5.01 -1.10
C ILE A 52 -7.76 -4.62 0.23
N VAL A 53 -6.96 -4.08 1.16
CA VAL A 53 -7.42 -3.60 2.46
C VAL A 53 -7.02 -2.15 2.63
N LEU A 54 -7.99 -1.27 2.88
CA LEU A 54 -7.71 0.13 3.18
C LEU A 54 -7.57 0.32 4.69
N ALA A 55 -6.47 0.96 5.07
CA ALA A 55 -6.24 1.46 6.41
C ALA A 55 -5.95 2.97 6.34
N PRO A 56 -6.52 3.80 7.24
CA PRO A 56 -6.28 5.23 7.15
C PRO A 56 -4.84 5.57 7.58
N SER A 57 -4.16 6.42 6.80
CA SER A 57 -2.82 6.92 7.10
C SER A 57 -2.89 8.05 8.12
N THR A 58 -2.86 7.73 9.42
CA THR A 58 -2.84 8.74 10.49
C THR A 58 -1.55 8.61 11.29
N ALA A 59 -0.72 9.66 11.29
CA ALA A 59 0.62 9.72 11.89
C ALA A 59 0.68 9.54 13.43
N ARG A 60 -0.46 9.36 14.12
CA ARG A 60 -0.51 9.25 15.58
C ARG A 60 -1.47 8.15 16.01
N GLY A 61 -0.88 7.01 16.35
CA GLY A 61 -1.53 5.88 17.02
C GLY A 61 -1.15 4.57 16.36
N LEU A 62 -0.66 3.61 17.17
CA LEU A 62 -0.68 2.19 16.80
C LEU A 62 -2.13 1.84 16.47
N LYS A 63 -2.48 1.76 15.18
CA LYS A 63 -3.75 1.17 14.79
C LYS A 63 -3.71 -0.32 15.05
N LYS A 64 -4.81 -0.84 15.57
CA LYS A 64 -4.94 -2.26 15.87
C LYS A 64 -5.48 -3.02 14.66
N LEU A 65 -6.25 -2.37 13.78
CA LEU A 65 -6.54 -2.88 12.43
C LEU A 65 -5.43 -2.49 11.44
N LEU A 66 -4.27 -3.10 11.61
CA LEU A 66 -3.28 -3.15 10.53
C LEU A 66 -3.83 -4.02 9.40
N THR A 67 -3.51 -3.69 8.16
CA THR A 67 -3.91 -4.46 6.97
C THR A 67 -3.57 -5.95 7.12
N ASN A 68 -2.41 -6.27 7.71
CA ASN A 68 -1.97 -7.64 7.99
C ASN A 68 -2.86 -8.36 9.02
N TYR A 69 -3.41 -7.64 10.00
CA TYR A 69 -4.35 -8.20 10.95
C TYR A 69 -5.67 -8.57 10.27
N VAL A 70 -6.18 -7.68 9.41
CA VAL A 70 -7.41 -7.93 8.62
C VAL A 70 -7.21 -9.12 7.70
N ALA A 71 -6.11 -9.16 6.94
CA ALA A 71 -5.78 -10.26 6.05
C ALA A 71 -5.68 -11.60 6.79
N ASN A 72 -4.98 -11.66 7.92
CA ASN A 72 -4.88 -12.87 8.73
C ASN A 72 -6.22 -13.30 9.35
N THR A 73 -7.08 -12.35 9.70
CA THR A 73 -8.41 -12.67 10.22
C THR A 73 -9.30 -13.23 9.11
N LEU A 74 -9.31 -12.60 7.94
CA LEU A 74 -10.02 -13.11 6.76
C LEU A 74 -9.49 -14.48 6.33
N SER A 75 -8.18 -14.71 6.44
CA SER A 75 -7.58 -16.02 6.19
C SER A 75 -8.18 -17.10 7.07
N LYS A 76 -8.31 -16.83 8.38
CA LYS A 76 -8.93 -17.78 9.32
C LYS A 76 -10.40 -18.03 9.01
N ILE A 77 -11.13 -16.99 8.61
CA ILE A 77 -12.57 -17.09 8.28
C ILE A 77 -12.78 -17.91 7.00
N LEU A 78 -12.01 -17.63 5.94
CA LEU A 78 -12.22 -18.22 4.62
C LEU A 78 -11.58 -19.61 4.46
N PHE A 79 -10.46 -19.86 5.14
CA PHE A 79 -9.66 -21.06 4.92
C PHE A 79 -9.45 -21.91 6.19
N ILE A 80 -10.04 -21.51 7.32
CA ILE A 80 -9.94 -22.22 8.62
C ILE A 80 -8.48 -22.30 9.12
N LYS A 81 -7.57 -21.50 8.53
CA LYS A 81 -6.16 -21.41 8.93
C LYS A 81 -5.61 -19.99 8.72
N PRO A 82 -4.66 -19.54 9.54
CA PRO A 82 -3.96 -18.27 9.29
C PRO A 82 -3.01 -18.39 8.08
N HIS A 83 -2.58 -17.25 7.55
CA HIS A 83 -1.57 -17.15 6.48
C HIS A 83 -1.90 -17.86 5.15
N ALA A 84 -3.18 -18.14 4.86
CA ALA A 84 -3.62 -18.60 3.53
C ALA A 84 -3.72 -17.43 2.53
N ILE A 85 -3.96 -16.22 3.02
CA ILE A 85 -3.83 -14.99 2.23
C ILE A 85 -2.38 -14.52 2.37
N LEU A 86 -1.67 -14.43 1.25
CA LEU A 86 -0.24 -14.14 1.20
C LEU A 86 0.00 -12.69 0.82
N GLU A 87 1.11 -12.13 1.32
CA GLU A 87 1.62 -10.86 0.81
C GLU A 87 2.11 -11.03 -0.63
N VAL A 88 1.92 -9.99 -1.43
CA VAL A 88 2.27 -9.95 -2.85
C VAL A 88 3.41 -8.97 -3.06
N GLU A 89 4.23 -9.20 -4.09
CA GLU A 89 5.35 -8.34 -4.44
C GLU A 89 5.27 -7.90 -5.91
N ILE A 90 5.56 -6.63 -6.16
CA ILE A 90 5.84 -6.09 -7.48
C ILE A 90 7.34 -6.26 -7.74
N PRO A 91 7.74 -6.98 -8.80
CA PRO A 91 9.13 -7.09 -9.21
C PRO A 91 9.78 -5.71 -9.37
N HIS A 92 11.04 -5.60 -8.96
CA HIS A 92 11.80 -4.36 -9.05
C HIS A 92 11.74 -3.76 -10.47
N GLU A 93 11.85 -4.60 -11.49
CA GLU A 93 11.86 -4.23 -12.91
C GLU A 93 10.50 -3.62 -13.33
N LYS A 94 9.40 -4.15 -12.81
CA LYS A 94 8.05 -3.62 -13.08
C LYS A 94 7.78 -2.33 -12.33
N LEU A 95 8.22 -2.21 -11.08
CA LEU A 95 8.12 -0.96 -10.31
C LEU A 95 9.00 0.13 -10.93
N ARG A 96 10.17 -0.28 -11.47
CA ARG A 96 11.05 0.58 -12.25
C ARG A 96 10.33 1.10 -13.49
N ALA A 97 9.83 0.19 -14.34
CA ALA A 97 9.10 0.57 -15.55
C ALA A 97 7.87 1.45 -15.27
N LEU A 98 7.17 1.20 -14.15
CA LEU A 98 5.99 1.99 -13.76
C LEU A 98 6.33 3.48 -13.59
N HIS A 99 7.36 3.82 -12.81
CA HIS A 99 7.71 5.23 -12.60
C HIS A 99 8.53 5.83 -13.75
N GLU A 100 9.37 5.03 -14.42
CA GLU A 100 10.12 5.48 -15.60
C GLU A 100 9.20 5.76 -16.80
N SER A 101 7.98 5.21 -16.84
CA SER A 101 6.98 5.59 -17.85
C SER A 101 6.54 7.06 -17.75
N ASN A 102 6.81 7.71 -16.61
CA ASN A 102 6.55 9.13 -16.37
C ASN A 102 7.66 9.76 -15.49
N PRO A 103 8.87 9.94 -16.05
CA PRO A 103 10.07 10.26 -15.26
C PRO A 103 10.00 11.62 -14.57
N GLN A 104 9.41 12.61 -15.24
CA GLN A 104 9.26 14.01 -14.77
C GLN A 104 8.27 14.15 -13.59
N ALA A 105 7.50 13.10 -13.31
CA ALA A 105 6.54 13.06 -12.21
C ALA A 105 7.07 12.40 -10.93
N THR A 106 8.29 11.86 -10.96
CA THR A 106 8.87 11.16 -9.81
C THR A 106 9.41 12.15 -8.79
N LYS A 107 8.96 12.05 -7.54
CA LYS A 107 9.32 12.97 -6.45
C LYS A 107 10.32 12.36 -5.47
N LEU A 108 10.28 11.04 -5.31
CA LEU A 108 11.02 10.31 -4.28
C LEU A 108 11.27 8.86 -4.75
N ILE A 109 12.49 8.36 -4.60
CA ILE A 109 12.85 6.96 -4.87
C ILE A 109 13.68 6.45 -3.70
N TRP A 110 13.27 5.30 -3.16
CA TRP A 110 14.04 4.57 -2.16
C TRP A 110 14.58 3.29 -2.77
N PHE A 111 15.84 3.02 -2.48
CA PHE A 111 16.56 1.81 -2.82
C PHE A 111 16.81 0.97 -1.57
N ASP A 112 16.84 -0.33 -1.75
CA ASP A 112 17.33 -1.32 -0.77
C ASP A 112 18.26 -2.32 -1.47
N ASN A 113 18.76 -3.29 -0.69
CA ASN A 113 19.70 -4.30 -1.18
C ASN A 113 20.89 -3.67 -1.91
N ILE A 114 21.43 -2.61 -1.30
CA ILE A 114 22.51 -1.79 -1.82
C ILE A 114 23.82 -2.44 -1.43
N ASP A 115 24.71 -2.65 -2.39
CA ASP A 115 26.04 -3.22 -2.20
C ASP A 115 27.08 -2.21 -1.65
N ILE A 116 26.64 -1.21 -0.89
CA ILE A 116 27.50 -0.21 -0.24
C ILE A 116 27.56 -0.49 1.26
N PRO A 117 28.74 -0.73 1.85
CA PRO A 117 28.87 -1.04 3.28
C PRO A 117 28.21 -0.01 4.19
N GLY A 118 27.38 -0.49 5.11
CA GLY A 118 26.69 0.34 6.10
C GLY A 118 25.43 1.06 5.60
N ILE A 119 25.04 0.88 4.33
CA ILE A 119 23.82 1.47 3.78
C ILE A 119 22.74 0.40 3.59
N GLU A 120 21.73 0.41 4.47
CA GLU A 120 20.57 -0.48 4.34
C GLU A 120 19.54 0.03 3.33
N LYS A 121 19.32 1.36 3.33
CA LYS A 121 18.38 2.05 2.45
C LYS A 121 18.95 3.39 2.03
N LEU A 122 18.70 3.76 0.78
CA LEU A 122 19.10 5.05 0.21
C LEU A 122 17.89 5.73 -0.42
N CYS A 123 17.79 7.04 -0.24
CA CYS A 123 16.69 7.83 -0.80
C CYS A 123 17.25 8.90 -1.74
N LEU A 124 16.65 9.01 -2.92
CA LEU A 124 16.79 10.15 -3.82
C LEU A 124 15.48 10.96 -3.79
N ALA A 125 15.60 12.28 -3.67
CA ALA A 125 14.48 13.21 -3.65
C ALA A 125 14.79 14.40 -4.54
N GLY A 126 13.87 14.76 -5.44
CA GLY A 126 14.08 15.83 -6.42
C GLY A 126 13.05 15.78 -7.53
N SER A 127 13.00 16.85 -8.33
CA SER A 127 12.37 16.81 -9.66
C SER A 127 13.33 16.10 -10.62
N ASP A 128 12.79 15.29 -11.53
CA ASP A 128 13.54 14.68 -12.65
C ASP A 128 14.63 13.67 -12.24
N LEU A 129 14.40 12.98 -11.12
CA LEU A 129 15.36 12.00 -10.57
C LEU A 129 15.79 10.93 -11.59
N ALA A 130 14.87 10.47 -12.44
CA ALA A 130 15.12 9.41 -13.41
C ALA A 130 16.20 9.78 -14.45
N ASP A 131 16.40 11.08 -14.71
CA ASP A 131 17.37 11.58 -15.68
C ASP A 131 18.76 11.85 -15.06
N THR A 132 18.89 11.67 -13.74
CA THR A 132 20.14 11.96 -13.03
C THR A 132 21.16 10.81 -13.12
N SER A 133 22.45 11.15 -13.15
CA SER A 133 23.53 10.15 -13.09
C SER A 133 23.50 9.32 -11.81
N LEU A 134 23.12 9.94 -10.68
CA LEU A 134 22.99 9.27 -9.39
C LEU A 134 21.90 8.19 -9.40
N TYR A 135 20.77 8.43 -10.06
CA TYR A 135 19.74 7.41 -10.21
C TYR A 135 20.25 6.19 -10.97
N GLN A 136 20.91 6.40 -12.11
CA GLN A 136 21.50 5.32 -12.90
C GLN A 136 22.61 4.58 -12.14
N GLU A 137 23.38 5.30 -11.33
CA GLU A 137 24.41 4.72 -10.47
C GLU A 137 23.79 3.81 -9.40
N TYR A 138 22.82 4.29 -8.62
CA TYR A 138 22.22 3.50 -7.56
C TYR A 138 21.34 2.36 -8.06
N LEU A 139 20.80 2.44 -9.26
CA LEU A 139 20.16 1.30 -9.94
C LEU A 139 21.12 0.14 -10.21
N ARG A 140 22.43 0.39 -10.37
CA ARG A 140 23.43 -0.68 -10.53
C ARG A 140 23.78 -1.34 -9.20
N HIS A 141 23.63 -0.59 -8.10
CA HIS A 141 24.06 -0.98 -6.76
C HIS A 141 22.93 -1.61 -5.93
N GLY A 142 21.67 -1.29 -6.22
CA GLY A 142 20.53 -1.78 -5.44
C GLY A 142 19.24 -1.88 -6.23
N LYS A 143 18.16 -2.19 -5.50
CA LYS A 143 16.82 -2.35 -6.07
C LYS A 143 15.91 -1.25 -5.55
N ILE A 144 15.07 -0.71 -6.41
CA ILE A 144 13.98 0.20 -6.01
C ILE A 144 13.03 -0.56 -5.09
N TRP A 145 12.89 -0.04 -3.86
CA TRP A 145 11.98 -0.53 -2.84
C TRP A 145 10.66 0.22 -2.80
N TYR A 146 10.71 1.55 -2.96
CA TYR A 146 9.55 2.43 -2.81
C TYR A 146 9.70 3.66 -3.69
N VAL A 147 8.64 4.04 -4.40
CA VAL A 147 8.62 5.23 -5.28
C VAL A 147 7.41 6.08 -4.98
N VAL A 148 7.60 7.40 -4.93
CA VAL A 148 6.50 8.38 -4.93
C VAL A 148 6.52 9.15 -6.25
N PHE A 149 5.40 9.10 -6.97
CA PHE A 149 5.26 9.74 -8.26
C PHE A 149 3.82 10.22 -8.49
N GLU A 150 3.66 11.12 -9.46
CA GLU A 150 2.35 11.58 -9.91
C GLU A 150 1.82 10.71 -11.07
N VAL A 151 0.63 10.17 -10.90
CA VAL A 151 -0.12 9.47 -11.94
C VAL A 151 -0.89 10.53 -12.72
N GLN A 152 -0.24 11.14 -13.71
CA GLN A 152 -0.77 12.30 -14.45
C GLN A 152 -2.18 12.05 -15.01
N LYS A 153 -2.45 10.86 -15.57
CA LYS A 153 -3.77 10.49 -16.13
C LYS A 153 -4.91 10.60 -15.11
N ARG A 154 -4.61 10.49 -13.82
CA ARG A 154 -5.59 10.56 -12.72
C ARG A 154 -5.42 11.79 -11.82
N GLY A 155 -4.36 12.59 -12.03
CA GLY A 155 -4.06 13.75 -11.19
C GLY A 155 -3.80 13.40 -9.72
N ILE A 156 -3.33 12.18 -9.42
CA ILE A 156 -3.05 11.73 -8.05
C ILE A 156 -1.56 11.53 -7.80
N VAL A 157 -1.14 11.76 -6.56
CA VAL A 157 0.23 11.45 -6.09
C VAL A 157 0.17 10.23 -5.21
N VAL A 158 0.93 9.21 -5.57
CA VAL A 158 0.92 7.91 -4.89
C VAL A 158 2.34 7.47 -4.56
N GLY A 159 2.46 6.78 -3.42
CA GLY A 159 3.63 6.00 -3.06
C GLY A 159 3.34 4.52 -3.26
N VAL A 160 4.26 3.79 -3.91
CA VAL A 160 4.14 2.34 -4.16
C VAL A 160 5.39 1.65 -3.66
N THR A 161 5.25 0.71 -2.72
CA THR A 161 6.33 -0.17 -2.29
C THR A 161 6.32 -1.49 -3.08
N ARG A 162 7.47 -2.19 -3.11
CA ARG A 162 7.54 -3.53 -3.71
C ARG A 162 6.57 -4.52 -3.06
N ASN A 163 6.41 -4.50 -1.74
CA ASN A 163 5.44 -5.37 -1.03
C ASN A 163 3.97 -4.87 -1.10
N CYS A 164 3.60 -4.14 -2.15
CA CYS A 164 2.23 -3.68 -2.44
C CYS A 164 1.57 -2.83 -1.34
N VAL A 165 2.35 -2.08 -0.56
CA VAL A 165 1.82 -1.02 0.30
C VAL A 165 1.71 0.25 -0.55
N ILE A 166 0.47 0.68 -0.78
CA ILE A 166 0.15 1.80 -1.67
C ILE A 166 -0.42 2.92 -0.82
N THR A 167 0.21 4.10 -0.89
CA THR A 167 -0.15 5.27 -0.10
C THR A 167 -0.60 6.40 -1.02
N LEU A 168 -1.78 6.95 -0.76
CA LEU A 168 -2.28 8.13 -1.47
C LEU A 168 -1.84 9.40 -0.74
N PHE A 169 -1.15 10.31 -1.44
CA PHE A 169 -0.68 11.60 -0.90
C PHE A 169 -1.52 12.79 -1.34
N SER A 170 -2.25 12.68 -2.45
CA SER A 170 -3.19 13.70 -2.92
C SER A 170 -4.60 13.45 -2.38
N LYS A 171 -5.50 14.42 -2.55
CA LYS A 171 -6.93 14.20 -2.31
C LYS A 171 -7.50 13.40 -3.48
N SER A 172 -8.19 12.31 -3.19
CA SER A 172 -8.92 11.49 -4.16
C SER A 172 -10.11 10.83 -3.45
N SER A 173 -11.11 10.40 -4.20
CA SER A 173 -12.12 9.52 -3.65
C SER A 173 -11.52 8.14 -3.34
N THR A 174 -12.14 7.40 -2.42
CA THR A 174 -11.74 6.01 -2.13
C THR A 174 -11.93 5.12 -3.36
N GLU A 175 -12.99 5.35 -4.13
CA GLU A 175 -13.30 4.60 -5.34
C GLU A 175 -12.23 4.80 -6.41
N ASP A 176 -11.84 6.05 -6.70
CA ASP A 176 -10.78 6.34 -7.67
C ASP A 176 -9.44 5.71 -7.28
N PHE A 177 -9.12 5.72 -5.99
CA PHE A 177 -7.89 5.13 -5.49
C PHE A 177 -7.90 3.60 -5.61
N VAL A 178 -9.01 2.95 -5.28
CA VAL A 178 -9.17 1.50 -5.43
C VAL A 178 -9.15 1.10 -6.91
N ASN A 179 -9.78 1.87 -7.79
CA ASN A 179 -9.74 1.65 -9.23
C ASN A 179 -8.31 1.77 -9.77
N TYR A 180 -7.53 2.75 -9.32
CA TYR A 180 -6.10 2.84 -9.63
C TYR A 180 -5.35 1.57 -9.22
N ILE A 181 -5.59 1.05 -8.01
CA ILE A 181 -4.95 -0.19 -7.56
C ILE A 181 -5.32 -1.37 -8.47
N MET A 182 -6.61 -1.50 -8.81
CA MET A 182 -7.11 -2.61 -9.63
C MET A 182 -6.61 -2.58 -11.08
N GLU A 183 -6.58 -1.40 -11.68
CA GLU A 183 -6.29 -1.22 -13.11
C GLU A 183 -4.80 -1.06 -13.41
N GLU A 184 -4.03 -0.46 -12.49
CA GLU A 184 -2.63 -0.11 -12.75
C GLU A 184 -1.64 -0.88 -11.86
N ILE A 185 -2.01 -1.27 -10.65
CA ILE A 185 -1.09 -1.95 -9.72
C ILE A 185 -1.21 -3.47 -9.78
N ILE A 186 -2.42 -4.04 -9.71
CA ILE A 186 -2.62 -5.50 -9.77
C ILE A 186 -1.96 -6.15 -11.01
N PRO A 187 -2.03 -5.57 -12.23
CA PRO A 187 -1.36 -6.14 -13.39
C PRO A 187 0.17 -6.25 -13.29
N LEU A 188 0.78 -5.50 -12.37
CA LEU A 188 2.23 -5.55 -12.15
C LEU A 188 2.64 -6.78 -11.32
N ILE A 189 1.71 -7.41 -10.60
CA ILE A 189 2.03 -8.54 -9.73
C ILE A 189 2.07 -9.83 -10.57
N PRO A 190 3.20 -10.57 -10.60
CA PRO A 190 3.37 -11.80 -11.39
C PRO A 190 2.50 -12.94 -10.90
#